data_AF-A0A7V2UAB0-F1
#
_entry.id   AF-A0A7V2UAB0-F1
#
_cell.length_a   1.000
_cell.length_b   1.000
_cell.length_c   1.000
_cell.angle_alpha   90.00
_cell.angle_beta   90.00
_cell.angle_gamma   90.00
#
_symmetry.space_group_name_H-M   'P 1'
#
loop_
_entity.id
_entity.type
_entity.pdbx_description
1 polymer ?
#
loop_
_entity_poly.entity_id
_entity_poly.type
_entity_poly.pdbx_seq_one_letter_code
_entity_poly.pdbx_strand_id
1 'polypeptide(L)'
;MTRGAEEKSLWEIVWWHNPNLEYGDESRQQVTAVRRLLEALDRDRGVSCRVVEVWTDAEEKETYNTLFLRHRNRLRKYSGKPVTQVKSRSGNVLLQDVFLACRGGQPMCFFEMRDAANLLEGLRQEGPAFLEAWMEENARSAATSGRDSEQVLVNDFLKARASFGFPGEVQVEVPLHVPPQGGDAFLRTFSEDSQKVVDVVHRRDDGTWDVIEAKRRLNLTAFGQALGYAAWFAKVRNVPDMSVRPVIICRQTDHAVMYACQKYGVKVVLVSRSDSGRA
;
A
#
# COMPACT_ATOMS: atom_id res chain seq x y z
N MET A 1 -38.61 -16.18 36.64
CA MET A 1 -37.63 -16.59 35.62
C MET A 1 -37.38 -15.41 34.69
N THR A 2 -36.49 -14.52 35.09
CA THR A 2 -36.00 -13.40 34.27
C THR A 2 -35.13 -14.00 33.16
N ARG A 3 -35.53 -13.81 31.90
CA ARG A 3 -34.71 -14.12 30.73
C ARG A 3 -33.36 -13.42 30.92
N GLY A 4 -32.29 -14.20 31.03
CA GLY A 4 -30.93 -13.68 31.05
C GLY A 4 -30.73 -12.79 29.84
N ALA A 5 -30.27 -11.57 30.07
CA ALA A 5 -29.83 -10.71 29.00
C ALA A 5 -28.72 -11.46 28.26
N GLU A 6 -29.01 -11.94 27.05
CA GLU A 6 -27.99 -12.48 26.15
C GLU A 6 -26.89 -11.42 26.05
N GLU A 7 -25.70 -11.74 26.56
CA GLU A 7 -24.50 -10.99 26.24
C GLU A 7 -24.37 -11.00 24.73
N LYS A 8 -24.82 -9.90 24.10
CA LYS A 8 -24.69 -9.68 22.67
C LYS A 8 -23.23 -9.93 22.29
N SER A 9 -23.03 -10.63 21.18
CA SER A 9 -21.70 -10.87 20.62
C SER A 9 -20.89 -9.57 20.63
N LEU A 10 -19.71 -9.62 21.25
CA LEU A 10 -18.83 -8.47 21.32
C LEU A 10 -18.31 -8.07 19.93
N TRP A 11 -18.34 -8.98 18.97
CA TRP A 11 -17.80 -8.81 17.62
C TRP A 11 -18.87 -8.91 16.54
N GLU A 12 -18.74 -8.06 15.51
CA GLU A 12 -19.51 -8.08 14.26
C GLU A 12 -18.54 -8.07 13.07
N ILE A 13 -18.79 -8.91 12.07
CA ILE A 13 -18.11 -8.87 10.76
C ILE A 13 -19.11 -8.36 9.72
N VAL A 14 -18.80 -7.25 9.06
CA VAL A 14 -19.60 -6.67 7.99
C VAL A 14 -18.87 -6.86 6.67
N TRP A 15 -19.51 -7.45 5.68
CA TRP A 15 -18.97 -7.65 4.33
C TRP A 15 -19.81 -6.89 3.30
N TRP A 16 -19.19 -6.00 2.53
CA TRP A 16 -19.82 -5.35 1.39
C TRP A 16 -19.53 -6.16 0.12
N HIS A 17 -20.57 -6.69 -0.52
CA HIS A 17 -20.44 -7.57 -1.68
C HIS A 17 -21.54 -7.32 -2.68
N ASN A 18 -21.21 -6.93 -3.91
CA ASN A 18 -22.22 -6.71 -4.94
C ASN A 18 -22.48 -8.03 -5.69
N PRO A 19 -23.68 -8.64 -5.56
CA PRO A 19 -24.01 -9.91 -6.20
C PRO A 19 -24.24 -9.78 -7.71
N ASN A 20 -24.44 -8.55 -8.22
CA ASN A 20 -24.71 -8.30 -9.64
C ASN A 20 -23.45 -8.24 -10.50
N LEU A 21 -22.27 -8.34 -9.90
CA LEU A 21 -21.02 -8.32 -10.64
C LEU A 21 -20.74 -9.67 -11.28
N GLU A 22 -20.31 -9.63 -12.54
CA GLU A 22 -19.90 -10.81 -13.26
C GLU A 22 -18.53 -11.28 -12.75
N TYR A 23 -18.57 -12.29 -11.88
CA TYR A 23 -17.38 -12.99 -11.43
C TYR A 23 -17.03 -14.13 -12.39
N GLY A 24 -15.74 -14.34 -12.64
CA GLY A 24 -15.24 -15.59 -13.20
C GLY A 24 -15.49 -16.77 -12.24
N ASP A 25 -15.42 -18.00 -12.75
CA ASP A 25 -15.80 -19.20 -11.98
C ASP A 25 -15.02 -19.36 -10.67
N GLU A 26 -13.72 -19.10 -10.66
CA GLU A 26 -12.89 -19.13 -9.45
C GLU A 26 -13.37 -18.12 -8.39
N SER A 27 -13.69 -16.89 -8.81
CA SER A 27 -14.21 -15.86 -7.92
C SER A 27 -15.60 -16.22 -7.37
N ARG A 28 -16.47 -16.85 -8.18
CA ARG A 28 -17.77 -17.36 -7.70
C ARG A 28 -17.61 -18.44 -6.62
N GLN A 29 -16.66 -19.35 -6.82
CA GLN A 29 -16.36 -20.38 -5.83
C GLN A 29 -15.85 -19.75 -4.53
N GLN A 30 -14.97 -18.75 -4.62
CA GLN A 30 -14.46 -18.03 -3.45
C GLN A 30 -15.58 -17.28 -2.69
N VAL A 31 -16.45 -16.56 -3.39
CA VAL A 31 -17.63 -15.87 -2.82
C VAL A 31 -18.53 -16.88 -2.10
N THR A 32 -18.81 -18.02 -2.73
CA THR A 32 -19.63 -19.09 -2.15
C THR A 32 -19.00 -19.67 -0.88
N ALA A 33 -17.69 -19.90 -0.90
CA ALA A 33 -16.95 -20.40 0.27
C ALA A 33 -17.01 -19.40 1.43
N VAL A 34 -16.79 -18.10 1.17
CA VAL A 34 -16.85 -17.07 2.20
C VAL A 34 -18.25 -16.91 2.78
N ARG A 35 -19.30 -16.96 1.96
CA ARG A 35 -20.69 -16.97 2.46
C ARG A 35 -20.94 -18.10 3.44
N ARG A 36 -20.53 -19.33 3.08
CA ARG A 36 -20.66 -20.51 3.97
C ARG A 36 -19.90 -20.33 5.28
N LEU A 37 -18.72 -19.71 5.25
CA LEU A 37 -17.95 -19.42 6.46
C LEU A 37 -18.65 -18.39 7.35
N LEU A 38 -19.20 -17.32 6.79
CA LEU A 38 -19.96 -16.33 7.55
C LEU A 38 -21.23 -16.94 8.17
N GLU A 39 -21.96 -17.78 7.43
CA GLU A 39 -23.13 -18.50 7.94
C GLU A 39 -22.77 -19.53 9.03
N ALA A 40 -21.57 -20.11 8.97
CA ALA A 40 -21.07 -20.98 10.03
C ALA A 40 -20.70 -20.16 11.28
N LEU A 41 -19.98 -19.05 11.09
CA LEU A 41 -19.57 -18.13 12.16
C LEU A 41 -20.76 -17.52 12.90
N ASP A 42 -21.82 -17.12 12.18
CA ASP A 42 -23.02 -16.52 12.79
C ASP A 42 -23.78 -17.52 13.68
N ARG A 43 -23.65 -18.82 13.39
CA ARG A 43 -24.22 -19.90 14.22
C ARG A 43 -23.36 -20.23 15.44
N ASP A 44 -22.06 -20.02 15.34
CA ASP A 44 -21.10 -20.28 16.42
C ASP A 44 -21.01 -19.06 17.36
N ARG A 45 -21.36 -19.26 18.63
CA ARG A 45 -21.57 -18.18 19.60
C ARG A 45 -20.34 -17.25 19.71
N GLY A 46 -20.51 -15.96 19.39
CA GLY A 46 -19.53 -14.92 19.74
C GLY A 46 -19.23 -13.88 18.66
N VAL A 47 -19.66 -14.10 17.42
CA VAL A 47 -19.47 -13.18 16.29
C VAL A 47 -20.76 -13.08 15.49
N SER A 48 -21.29 -11.88 15.29
CA SER A 48 -22.40 -11.67 14.35
C SER A 48 -21.88 -11.35 12.96
N CYS A 49 -22.46 -11.93 11.92
CA CYS A 49 -22.04 -11.67 10.54
C CYS A 49 -23.14 -10.96 9.75
N ARG A 50 -22.77 -9.96 8.95
CA ARG A 50 -23.69 -9.20 8.10
C ARG A 50 -23.13 -8.99 6.70
N VAL A 51 -23.91 -9.31 5.68
CA VAL A 51 -23.59 -9.03 4.28
C VAL A 51 -24.41 -7.84 3.80
N VAL A 52 -23.76 -6.86 3.19
CA VAL A 52 -24.36 -5.68 2.57
C VAL A 52 -24.25 -5.87 1.06
N GLU A 53 -25.39 -6.07 0.39
CA GLU A 53 -25.41 -6.50 -1.02
C GLU A 53 -25.76 -5.42 -2.02
N VAL A 54 -26.55 -4.43 -1.59
CA VAL A 54 -27.07 -3.38 -2.46
C VAL A 54 -26.78 -2.04 -1.78
N TRP A 55 -26.12 -1.16 -2.52
CA TRP A 55 -25.85 0.21 -2.11
C TRP A 55 -25.73 1.09 -3.35
N THR A 56 -26.04 2.37 -3.18
CA THR A 56 -25.80 3.44 -4.14
C THR A 56 -24.39 4.00 -3.98
N ASP A 57 -23.86 4.67 -5.01
CA ASP A 57 -22.58 5.40 -4.92
C ASP A 57 -22.56 6.41 -3.76
N ALA A 58 -23.73 7.00 -3.44
CA ALA A 58 -23.87 7.93 -2.32
C ALA A 58 -23.71 7.21 -0.97
N GLU A 59 -24.35 6.06 -0.78
CA GLU A 59 -24.24 5.24 0.43
C GLU A 59 -22.83 4.65 0.59
N GLU A 60 -22.17 4.26 -0.50
CA GLU A 60 -20.78 3.81 -0.48
C GLU A 60 -19.84 4.93 -0.02
N LYS A 61 -20.00 6.12 -0.59
CA LYS A 61 -19.22 7.30 -0.21
C LYS A 61 -19.47 7.71 1.24
N GLU A 62 -20.72 7.69 1.69
CA GLU A 62 -21.07 7.96 3.08
C GLU A 62 -20.47 6.93 4.02
N THR A 63 -20.59 5.64 3.71
CA THR A 63 -20.02 4.53 4.49
C THR A 63 -18.50 4.67 4.60
N TYR A 64 -17.82 4.94 3.49
CA TYR A 64 -16.38 5.18 3.51
C TYR A 64 -16.02 6.38 4.39
N ASN A 65 -16.74 7.49 4.29
CA ASN A 65 -16.43 8.68 5.09
C ASN A 65 -16.66 8.45 6.60
N THR A 66 -17.79 7.82 6.94
CA THR A 66 -18.25 7.65 8.32
C THR A 66 -17.53 6.52 9.05
N LEU A 67 -17.23 5.41 8.38
CA LEU A 67 -16.60 4.23 8.99
C LEU A 67 -15.10 4.15 8.71
N PHE A 68 -14.67 4.38 7.47
CA PHE A 68 -13.27 4.15 7.07
C PHE A 68 -12.40 5.38 7.30
N LEU A 69 -12.80 6.54 6.78
CA LEU A 69 -12.04 7.78 6.87
C LEU A 69 -12.01 8.32 8.31
N ARG A 70 -13.16 8.34 8.99
CA ARG A 70 -13.28 8.76 10.39
C ARG A 70 -12.38 7.94 11.32
N HIS A 71 -12.27 6.63 11.08
CA HIS A 71 -11.50 5.70 11.92
C HIS A 71 -10.14 5.31 11.32
N ARG A 72 -9.64 6.07 10.33
CA ARG A 72 -8.48 5.69 9.50
C ARG A 72 -7.23 5.27 10.26
N ASN A 73 -6.90 5.97 11.35
CA ASN A 73 -5.68 5.71 12.10
C ASN A 73 -5.77 4.37 12.86
N ARG A 74 -6.95 4.08 13.41
CA ARG A 74 -7.23 2.82 14.11
C ARG A 74 -7.25 1.66 13.12
N LEU A 75 -8.00 1.80 12.03
CA LEU A 75 -8.08 0.80 10.97
C LEU A 75 -6.70 0.52 10.37
N ARG A 76 -5.91 1.56 10.08
CA ARG A 76 -4.53 1.39 9.59
C ARG A 76 -3.64 0.64 10.59
N LYS A 77 -3.76 0.96 11.88
CA LYS A 77 -2.97 0.32 12.94
C LYS A 77 -3.22 -1.19 12.96
N TYR A 78 -4.48 -1.61 12.97
CA TYR A 78 -4.83 -3.02 13.20
C TYR A 78 -4.97 -3.86 11.92
N SER A 79 -5.17 -3.22 10.76
CA SER A 79 -5.23 -3.92 9.47
C SER A 79 -3.86 -4.02 8.80
N GLY A 80 -2.86 -3.27 9.28
CA GLY A 80 -1.54 -3.15 8.65
C GLY A 80 -1.56 -2.45 7.28
N LYS A 81 -2.74 -2.02 6.81
CA LYS A 81 -3.00 -1.49 5.47
C LYS A 81 -3.54 -0.06 5.53
N PRO A 82 -3.17 0.83 4.60
CA PRO A 82 -3.79 2.15 4.53
C PRO A 82 -5.22 2.03 4.01
N VAL A 83 -6.13 2.82 4.59
CA VAL A 83 -7.55 2.88 4.19
C VAL A 83 -7.73 3.30 2.72
N THR A 84 -6.73 3.95 2.11
CA THR A 84 -6.75 4.28 0.68
C THR A 84 -6.78 3.06 -0.25
N GLN A 85 -6.49 1.85 0.26
CA GLN A 85 -6.69 0.61 -0.51
C GLN A 85 -8.16 0.29 -0.77
N VAL A 86 -9.07 0.90 -0.02
CA VAL A 86 -10.54 0.84 -0.22
C VAL A 86 -10.99 1.82 -1.31
N LYS A 87 -10.07 2.28 -2.16
CA LYS A 87 -10.34 3.13 -3.31
C LYS A 87 -9.82 2.50 -4.59
N SER A 88 -10.53 2.74 -5.69
CA SER A 88 -10.07 2.46 -7.04
C SER A 88 -8.85 3.31 -7.41
N ARG A 89 -8.18 2.92 -8.49
CA ARG A 89 -7.11 3.72 -9.12
C ARG A 89 -7.59 5.09 -9.63
N SER A 90 -8.90 5.24 -9.91
CA SER A 90 -9.50 6.52 -10.31
C SER A 90 -9.93 7.39 -9.12
N GLY A 91 -9.66 6.95 -7.87
CA GLY A 91 -10.00 7.67 -6.66
C GLY A 91 -11.44 7.45 -6.16
N ASN A 92 -12.23 6.66 -6.87
CA ASN A 92 -13.57 6.26 -6.44
C ASN A 92 -13.47 5.32 -5.23
N VAL A 93 -14.42 5.41 -4.31
CA VAL A 93 -14.52 4.44 -3.21
C VAL A 93 -14.90 3.08 -3.79
N LEU A 94 -14.25 2.03 -3.34
CA LEU A 94 -14.60 0.64 -3.64
C LEU A 94 -14.63 -0.13 -2.33
N LEU A 95 -15.82 -0.23 -1.74
CA LEU A 95 -16.13 -1.11 -0.62
C LEU A 95 -16.37 -2.55 -1.07
N GLN A 96 -16.47 -2.79 -2.37
CA GLN A 96 -16.66 -4.11 -2.92
C GLN A 96 -15.61 -5.09 -2.38
N ASP A 97 -16.10 -6.21 -1.84
CA ASP A 97 -15.30 -7.32 -1.34
C ASP A 97 -14.36 -6.94 -0.18
N VAL A 98 -14.79 -5.93 0.59
CA VAL A 98 -14.16 -5.47 1.83
C VAL A 98 -14.96 -5.96 3.03
N PHE A 99 -14.22 -6.42 4.04
CA PHE A 99 -14.72 -6.86 5.33
C PHE A 99 -14.29 -5.86 6.39
N LEU A 100 -15.21 -5.53 7.30
CA LEU A 100 -14.94 -4.70 8.47
C LEU A 100 -15.27 -5.49 9.73
N ALA A 101 -14.29 -5.61 10.62
CA ALA A 101 -14.52 -6.16 11.95
C ALA A 101 -14.78 -5.04 12.95
N CYS A 102 -15.91 -5.16 13.65
CA CYS A 102 -16.39 -4.21 14.64
C CYS A 102 -16.43 -4.87 16.02
N ARG A 103 -16.03 -4.12 17.07
CA ARG A 103 -16.18 -4.56 18.46
C ARG A 103 -17.10 -3.59 19.20
N GLY A 104 -18.23 -4.08 19.72
CA GLY A 104 -19.23 -3.22 20.36
C GLY A 104 -19.69 -2.06 19.46
N GLY A 105 -19.84 -2.32 18.16
CA GLY A 105 -20.18 -1.32 17.14
C GLY A 105 -19.05 -0.36 16.74
N GLN A 106 -17.83 -0.52 17.27
CA GLN A 106 -16.67 0.29 16.90
C GLN A 106 -15.84 -0.41 15.81
N PRO A 107 -15.54 0.25 14.67
CA PRO A 107 -14.63 -0.29 13.67
C PRO A 107 -13.22 -0.52 14.24
N MET A 108 -12.70 -1.73 14.11
CA MET A 108 -11.39 -2.13 14.64
C MET A 108 -10.36 -2.35 13.54
N CYS A 109 -10.67 -3.21 12.57
CA CYS A 109 -9.82 -3.49 11.41
C CYS A 109 -10.67 -3.81 10.17
N PHE A 110 -10.05 -3.79 9.00
CA PHE A 110 -10.65 -4.23 7.75
C PHE A 110 -9.71 -5.20 7.01
N PHE A 111 -10.28 -6.05 6.17
CA PHE A 111 -9.52 -6.97 5.31
C PHE A 111 -10.25 -7.16 3.98
N GLU A 112 -9.53 -7.65 2.98
CA GLU A 112 -10.04 -7.82 1.61
C GLU A 112 -10.35 -9.31 1.37
N MET A 113 -11.16 -9.59 0.36
CA MET A 113 -11.54 -10.96 -0.02
C MET A 113 -10.39 -11.95 -0.18
N ARG A 114 -9.23 -11.51 -0.66
CA ARG A 114 -8.02 -12.35 -0.75
C ARG A 114 -7.54 -12.92 0.59
N ASP A 115 -7.80 -12.21 1.69
CA ASP A 115 -7.39 -12.60 3.04
C ASP A 115 -8.56 -13.21 3.84
N ALA A 116 -9.79 -13.02 3.36
CA ALA A 116 -11.01 -13.32 4.10
C ALA A 116 -11.15 -14.80 4.45
N ALA A 117 -10.91 -15.72 3.51
CA ALA A 117 -11.10 -17.15 3.76
C ALA A 117 -10.27 -17.66 4.95
N ASN A 118 -8.97 -17.32 4.97
CA ASN A 118 -8.07 -17.74 6.05
C ASN A 118 -8.43 -17.09 7.39
N LEU A 119 -8.79 -15.80 7.37
CA LEU A 119 -9.15 -15.07 8.58
C LEU A 119 -10.46 -15.59 9.19
N LEU A 120 -11.47 -15.81 8.36
CA LEU A 120 -12.77 -16.32 8.81
C LEU A 120 -12.67 -17.76 9.30
N GLU A 121 -11.84 -18.59 8.67
CA GLU A 121 -11.61 -19.96 9.14
C GLU A 121 -10.86 -20.00 10.47
N GLY A 122 -9.82 -19.17 10.65
CA GLY A 122 -9.14 -19.03 11.95
C GLY A 122 -10.09 -18.51 13.03
N LEU A 123 -10.92 -17.51 12.71
CA LEU A 123 -11.96 -17.01 13.61
C LEU A 123 -12.98 -18.10 13.97
N ARG A 124 -13.30 -19.00 13.05
CA ARG A 124 -14.23 -20.12 13.29
C ARG A 124 -13.63 -21.17 14.21
N GLN A 125 -12.34 -21.47 14.05
CA GLN A 125 -11.66 -22.51 14.82
C GLN A 125 -11.29 -22.05 16.23
N GLU A 126 -10.84 -20.81 16.37
CA GLU A 126 -10.23 -20.28 17.60
C GLU A 126 -11.07 -19.19 18.28
N GLY A 127 -12.15 -18.76 17.63
CA GLY A 127 -13.02 -17.70 18.14
C GLY A 127 -12.39 -16.30 18.09
N PRO A 128 -13.02 -15.31 18.73
CA PRO A 128 -12.59 -13.90 18.66
C PRO A 128 -11.15 -13.62 19.09
N ALA A 129 -10.57 -14.48 19.94
CA ALA A 129 -9.18 -14.34 20.39
C ALA A 129 -8.18 -14.41 19.23
N PHE A 130 -8.48 -15.18 18.17
CA PHE A 130 -7.65 -15.24 16.97
C PHE A 130 -7.61 -13.89 16.23
N LEU A 131 -8.77 -13.23 16.08
CA LEU A 131 -8.83 -11.92 15.45
C LEU A 131 -8.06 -10.86 16.26
N GLU A 132 -8.13 -10.93 17.59
CA GLU A 132 -7.34 -10.09 18.49
C GLU A 132 -5.84 -10.29 18.30
N ALA A 133 -5.38 -11.54 18.31
CA ALA A 133 -3.97 -11.88 18.08
C ALA A 133 -3.47 -11.39 16.71
N TRP A 134 -4.27 -11.60 15.66
CA TRP A 134 -3.97 -11.13 14.31
C TRP A 134 -3.85 -9.59 14.23
N MET A 135 -4.78 -8.85 14.85
CA MET A 135 -4.72 -7.38 14.89
C MET A 135 -3.49 -6.88 15.66
N GLU A 136 -3.11 -7.54 16.76
CA GLU A 136 -1.92 -7.18 17.52
C GLU A 136 -0.64 -7.40 16.71
N GLU A 137 -0.56 -8.52 15.98
CA GLU A 137 0.56 -8.79 15.09
C GLU A 137 0.70 -7.73 14.00
N ASN A 138 -0.41 -7.35 13.37
CA ASN A 138 -0.44 -6.25 12.41
C ASN A 138 -0.02 -4.92 13.04
N ALA A 139 -0.47 -4.62 14.26
CA ALA A 139 -0.09 -3.40 14.96
C ALA A 139 1.42 -3.38 15.29
N ARG A 140 1.99 -4.51 15.72
CA ARG A 140 3.45 -4.67 15.92
C ARG A 140 4.22 -4.49 14.62
N SER A 141 3.73 -5.09 13.54
CA SER A 141 4.30 -4.97 12.20
C SER A 141 4.21 -3.54 11.68
N ALA A 142 3.10 -2.84 11.88
CA ALA A 142 2.92 -1.44 11.49
C ALA A 142 3.84 -0.50 12.29
N ALA A 143 3.99 -0.74 13.60
CA ALA A 143 4.86 0.03 14.48
C ALA A 143 6.35 -0.13 14.12
N THR A 144 6.75 -1.30 13.64
CA THR A 144 8.13 -1.56 13.17
C THR A 144 8.34 -1.07 11.73
N SER A 145 7.31 -1.15 10.87
CA SER A 145 7.34 -0.64 9.49
C SER A 145 7.39 0.89 9.42
N GLY A 146 6.76 1.59 10.37
CA GLY A 146 6.78 3.05 10.47
C GLY A 146 8.15 3.65 10.78
N ARG A 147 9.12 2.84 11.24
CA ARG A 147 10.49 3.28 11.56
C ARG A 147 11.47 3.23 10.37
N ASP A 148 11.07 2.70 9.22
CA ASP A 148 11.95 2.52 8.05
C ASP A 148 11.15 2.74 6.75
N SER A 149 10.56 3.93 6.65
CA SER A 149 9.91 4.39 5.43
C SER A 149 10.93 4.70 4.34
N GLU A 150 10.46 4.85 3.10
CA GLU A 150 11.27 5.31 1.97
C GLU A 150 11.90 6.68 2.28
N GLN A 151 11.20 7.56 3.00
CA GLN A 151 11.76 8.82 3.48
C GLN A 151 12.95 8.63 4.45
N VAL A 152 12.87 7.66 5.37
CA VAL A 152 14.00 7.34 6.26
C VAL A 152 15.19 6.81 5.45
N LEU A 153 14.93 5.98 4.46
CA LEU A 153 15.94 5.47 3.53
C LEU A 153 16.60 6.62 2.72
N VAL A 154 15.80 7.56 2.20
CA VAL A 154 16.29 8.77 1.52
C VAL A 154 17.15 9.60 2.46
N ASN A 155 16.70 9.84 3.69
CA ASN A 155 17.47 10.61 4.68
C ASN A 155 18.81 9.93 5.02
N ASP A 156 18.83 8.61 5.19
CA ASP A 156 20.05 7.86 5.44
C ASP A 156 21.00 7.90 4.23
N PHE A 157 20.45 7.79 3.02
CA PHE A 157 21.23 7.98 1.80
C PHE A 157 21.84 9.38 1.75
N LEU A 158 21.05 10.43 1.98
CA LEU A 158 21.50 11.83 1.90
C LEU A 158 22.63 12.15 2.89
N LYS A 159 22.61 11.53 4.08
CA LYS A 159 23.70 11.64 5.08
C LYS A 159 25.01 10.99 4.60
N ALA A 160 24.91 9.86 3.92
CA ALA A 160 26.08 9.07 3.47
C ALA A 160 26.42 9.27 1.99
N ARG A 161 25.70 10.15 1.27
CA ARG A 161 25.72 10.24 -0.20
C ARG A 161 27.11 10.42 -0.81
N ALA A 162 27.97 11.21 -0.15
CA ALA A 162 29.35 11.44 -0.60
C ALA A 162 30.14 10.13 -0.63
N SER A 163 29.98 9.27 0.38
CA SER A 163 30.64 7.96 0.44
C SER A 163 30.14 6.98 -0.63
N PHE A 164 28.91 7.17 -1.12
CA PHE A 164 28.34 6.37 -2.21
C PHE A 164 28.69 6.90 -3.61
N GLY A 165 29.49 7.98 -3.70
CA GLY A 165 29.88 8.61 -4.96
C GLY A 165 28.84 9.56 -5.54
N PHE A 166 28.05 10.21 -4.68
CA PHE A 166 27.08 11.26 -5.03
C PHE A 166 27.42 12.60 -4.32
N PRO A 167 28.62 13.17 -4.56
CA PRO A 167 28.95 14.52 -4.08
C PRO A 167 28.25 15.58 -4.94
N GLY A 168 27.85 16.70 -4.34
CA GLY A 168 27.29 17.84 -5.08
C GLY A 168 25.82 18.13 -4.76
N GLU A 169 25.14 18.73 -5.75
CA GLU A 169 23.78 19.24 -5.63
C GLU A 169 22.76 18.09 -5.71
N VAL A 170 21.82 18.09 -4.76
CA VAL A 170 20.73 17.13 -4.68
C VAL A 170 19.41 17.86 -4.51
N GLN A 171 18.38 17.40 -5.21
CA GLN A 171 16.99 17.83 -5.08
C GLN A 171 16.17 16.63 -4.64
N VAL A 172 15.25 16.81 -3.70
CA VAL A 172 14.45 15.73 -3.09
C VAL A 172 12.98 15.98 -3.44
N GLU A 173 12.23 14.91 -3.65
CA GLU A 173 10.79 14.97 -4.00
C GLU A 173 10.51 15.84 -5.24
N VAL A 174 11.25 15.60 -6.33
CA VAL A 174 11.10 16.37 -7.58
C VAL A 174 9.77 16.01 -8.26
N PRO A 175 8.80 16.94 -8.40
CA PRO A 175 7.49 16.63 -8.95
C PRO A 175 7.54 16.19 -10.41
N LEU A 176 6.78 15.15 -10.74
CA LEU A 176 6.59 14.69 -12.12
C LEU A 176 5.49 15.51 -12.81
N HIS A 177 5.77 16.78 -13.10
CA HIS A 177 4.82 17.63 -13.83
C HIS A 177 4.94 17.47 -15.34
N VAL A 178 3.79 17.55 -16.03
CA VAL A 178 3.76 17.62 -17.49
C VAL A 178 4.18 19.02 -17.92
N PRO A 179 5.14 19.17 -18.86
CA PRO A 179 5.36 20.45 -19.50
C PRO A 179 4.06 20.93 -20.17
N PRO A 180 3.68 22.22 -20.05
CA PRO A 180 2.45 22.75 -20.65
C PRO A 180 2.35 22.58 -22.18
N GLN A 181 3.44 22.20 -22.83
CA GLN A 181 3.56 22.07 -24.28
C GLN A 181 3.99 20.66 -24.65
N GLY A 182 3.07 19.84 -25.18
CA GLY A 182 3.46 18.59 -25.83
C GLY A 182 2.32 17.59 -25.99
N GLY A 183 2.01 17.23 -27.24
CA GLY A 183 1.18 16.07 -27.60
C GLY A 183 1.85 14.72 -27.33
N ASP A 184 2.82 14.66 -26.42
CA ASP A 184 3.66 13.50 -26.22
C ASP A 184 2.96 12.44 -25.37
N ALA A 185 2.63 11.31 -26.00
CA ALA A 185 1.89 10.22 -25.36
C ALA A 185 2.59 9.65 -24.12
N PHE A 186 3.93 9.68 -24.07
CA PHE A 186 4.67 9.19 -22.91
C PHE A 186 4.54 10.16 -21.73
N LEU A 187 4.72 11.46 -21.94
CA LEU A 187 4.58 12.45 -20.86
C LEU A 187 3.14 12.52 -20.31
N ARG A 188 2.13 12.25 -21.15
CA ARG A 188 0.72 12.16 -20.73
C ARG A 188 0.43 11.02 -19.75
N THR A 189 1.32 10.03 -19.61
CA THR A 189 1.16 8.98 -18.59
C THR A 189 1.39 9.49 -17.16
N PHE A 190 1.98 10.67 -17.03
CA PHE A 190 2.11 11.42 -15.78
C PHE A 190 1.06 12.54 -15.86
N SER A 191 -0.05 12.45 -15.15
CA SER A 191 -1.09 13.50 -15.22
C SER A 191 -0.63 14.79 -14.54
N GLU A 192 -1.21 15.95 -14.88
CA GLU A 192 -1.00 17.19 -14.10
C GLU A 192 -1.42 17.00 -12.62
N ASP A 193 -2.45 16.19 -12.37
CA ASP A 193 -2.92 15.82 -11.02
C ASP A 193 -2.08 14.71 -10.36
N SER A 194 -1.02 14.24 -11.02
CA SER A 194 -0.17 13.17 -10.49
C SER A 194 0.62 13.70 -9.30
N GLN A 195 0.30 13.21 -8.11
CA GLN A 195 1.10 13.44 -6.89
C GLN A 195 2.41 12.63 -6.89
N LYS A 196 2.83 12.07 -8.04
CA LYS A 196 4.06 11.30 -8.13
C LYS A 196 5.26 12.25 -8.15
N VAL A 197 6.28 11.89 -7.39
CA VAL A 197 7.55 12.60 -7.30
C VAL A 197 8.68 11.61 -7.60
N VAL A 198 9.81 12.12 -8.08
CA VAL A 198 11.10 11.42 -8.03
C VAL A 198 11.70 11.65 -6.65
N ASP A 199 12.14 10.58 -5.99
CA ASP A 199 12.64 10.69 -4.61
C ASP A 199 13.88 11.59 -4.51
N VAL A 200 14.89 11.38 -5.34
CA VAL A 200 16.08 12.25 -5.40
C VAL A 200 16.57 12.44 -6.84
N VAL A 201 16.95 13.66 -7.18
CA VAL A 201 17.73 13.99 -8.37
C VAL A 201 19.07 14.55 -7.94
N HIS A 202 20.16 14.01 -8.49
CA HIS A 202 21.52 14.45 -8.19
C HIS A 202 22.20 14.96 -9.46
N ARG A 203 22.76 16.16 -9.39
CA ARG A 203 23.52 16.77 -10.49
C ARG A 203 25.00 16.55 -10.26
N ARG A 204 25.67 15.96 -11.26
CA ARG A 204 27.10 15.68 -11.23
C ARG A 204 27.89 16.85 -11.80
N ASP A 205 29.16 16.95 -11.38
CA ASP A 205 30.07 18.01 -11.85
C ASP A 205 30.35 17.93 -13.37
N ASP A 206 30.27 16.72 -13.94
CA ASP A 206 30.42 16.46 -15.38
C ASP A 206 29.17 16.85 -16.22
N GLY A 207 28.14 17.42 -15.58
CA GLY A 207 26.89 17.84 -16.21
C GLY A 207 25.88 16.71 -16.43
N THR A 208 26.20 15.47 -16.04
CA THR A 208 25.25 14.35 -16.05
C THR A 208 24.39 14.31 -14.79
N TRP A 209 23.31 13.54 -14.83
CA TRP A 209 22.29 13.48 -13.78
C TRP A 209 22.09 12.06 -13.29
N ASP A 210 21.87 11.90 -12.00
CA ASP A 210 21.36 10.66 -11.41
C ASP A 210 19.90 10.86 -10.97
N VAL A 211 19.01 9.99 -11.42
CA VAL A 211 17.60 9.96 -11.03
C VAL A 211 17.41 8.74 -10.12
N ILE A 212 17.07 8.99 -8.86
CA ILE A 212 17.17 8.01 -7.78
C ILE A 212 15.78 7.68 -7.24
N GLU A 213 15.43 6.39 -7.27
CA GLU A 213 14.22 5.82 -6.64
C GLU A 213 14.59 5.12 -5.33
N ALA A 214 13.79 5.33 -4.29
CA ALA A 214 13.94 4.72 -2.98
C ALA A 214 12.92 3.61 -2.76
N LYS A 215 13.40 2.38 -2.60
CA LYS A 215 12.55 1.24 -2.25
C LYS A 215 13.22 0.42 -1.17
N ARG A 216 12.51 0.15 -0.07
CA ARG A 216 13.06 -0.64 1.05
C ARG A 216 13.63 -1.98 0.58
N ARG A 217 12.90 -2.66 -0.31
CA ARG A 217 13.35 -3.90 -0.98
C ARG A 217 13.38 -3.66 -2.48
N LEU A 218 14.49 -4.03 -3.11
CA LEU A 218 14.62 -4.05 -4.56
C LEU A 218 13.58 -5.01 -5.15
N ASN A 219 12.76 -4.51 -6.07
CA ASN A 219 11.72 -5.28 -6.76
C ASN A 219 11.53 -4.74 -8.18
N LEU A 220 10.72 -5.42 -8.99
CA LEU A 220 10.47 -5.02 -10.38
C LEU A 220 9.79 -3.65 -10.51
N THR A 221 9.02 -3.24 -9.50
CA THR A 221 8.40 -1.91 -9.46
C THR A 221 9.46 -0.82 -9.32
N ALA A 222 10.41 -0.98 -8.40
CA ALA A 222 11.58 -0.09 -8.24
C ALA A 222 12.36 0.06 -9.54
N PHE A 223 12.59 -1.08 -10.21
CA PHE A 223 13.31 -1.15 -11.48
C PHE A 223 12.57 -0.38 -12.59
N GLY A 224 11.28 -0.64 -12.78
CA GLY A 224 10.46 0.07 -13.77
C GLY A 224 10.34 1.56 -13.49
N GLN A 225 10.19 1.96 -12.22
CA GLN A 225 10.12 3.36 -11.82
C GLN A 225 11.44 4.09 -12.11
N ALA A 226 12.59 3.54 -11.71
CA ALA A 226 13.89 4.17 -11.94
C ALA A 226 14.15 4.43 -13.43
N LEU A 227 13.86 3.45 -14.30
CA LEU A 227 13.98 3.62 -15.76
C LEU A 227 12.99 4.65 -16.31
N GLY A 228 11.72 4.55 -15.92
CA GLY A 228 10.67 5.46 -16.39
C GLY A 228 10.93 6.91 -15.99
N TYR A 229 11.38 7.13 -14.74
CA TYR A 229 11.69 8.46 -14.22
C TYR A 229 12.96 9.04 -14.86
N ALA A 230 13.98 8.23 -15.12
CA ALA A 230 15.18 8.70 -15.86
C ALA A 230 14.82 9.17 -17.28
N ALA A 231 14.03 8.37 -18.02
CA ALA A 231 13.57 8.74 -19.35
C ALA A 231 12.67 9.99 -19.36
N TRP A 232 11.75 10.09 -18.38
CA TRP A 232 10.94 11.29 -18.19
C TRP A 232 11.81 12.52 -17.92
N PHE A 233 12.79 12.40 -17.03
CA PHE A 233 13.65 13.51 -16.63
C PHE A 233 14.49 14.01 -17.81
N ALA A 234 15.10 13.09 -18.56
CA ALA A 234 15.87 13.41 -19.77
C ALA A 234 15.04 14.24 -20.75
N LYS A 235 13.80 13.79 -20.99
CA LYS A 235 12.87 14.43 -21.91
C LYS A 235 12.42 15.81 -21.44
N VAL A 236 12.02 15.95 -20.17
CA VAL A 236 11.53 17.23 -19.61
C VAL A 236 12.65 18.26 -19.51
N ARG A 237 13.89 17.83 -19.22
CA ARG A 237 15.06 18.72 -19.17
C ARG A 237 15.71 18.95 -20.53
N ASN A 238 15.22 18.30 -21.59
CA ASN A 238 15.79 18.34 -22.93
C ASN A 238 17.30 18.02 -22.93
N VAL A 239 17.68 16.96 -22.23
CA VAL A 239 19.07 16.44 -22.18
C VAL A 239 19.12 15.05 -22.82
N PRO A 240 20.27 14.63 -23.38
CA PRO A 240 20.41 13.29 -23.94
C PRO A 240 20.14 12.21 -22.89
N ASP A 241 19.45 11.13 -23.28
CA ASP A 241 19.14 10.00 -22.37
C ASP A 241 20.40 9.44 -21.69
N MET A 242 21.51 9.36 -22.43
CA MET A 242 22.80 8.89 -21.91
C MET A 242 23.40 9.78 -20.81
N SER A 243 22.92 11.02 -20.69
CA SER A 243 23.33 11.95 -19.64
C SER A 243 22.50 11.80 -18.36
N VAL A 244 21.52 10.88 -18.33
CA VAL A 244 20.68 10.61 -17.15
C VAL A 244 20.81 9.15 -16.76
N ARG A 245 21.22 8.90 -15.52
CA ARG A 245 21.47 7.55 -15.01
C ARG A 245 20.40 7.15 -13.99
N PRO A 246 19.70 6.02 -14.20
CA PRO A 246 18.76 5.50 -13.23
C PRO A 246 19.51 4.87 -12.05
N VAL A 247 19.08 5.21 -10.84
CA VAL A 247 19.65 4.70 -9.59
C VAL A 247 18.53 4.21 -8.67
N ILE A 248 18.78 3.12 -7.95
CA ILE A 248 17.88 2.62 -6.90
C ILE A 248 18.66 2.58 -5.58
N ILE A 249 18.11 3.21 -4.54
CA ILE A 249 18.59 3.03 -3.16
C ILE A 249 17.67 2.03 -2.46
N CYS A 250 18.25 1.08 -1.73
CA CYS A 250 17.48 0.04 -1.04
C CYS A 250 18.17 -0.49 0.23
N ARG A 251 17.42 -1.25 1.06
CA ARG A 251 17.94 -1.98 2.24
C ARG A 251 18.14 -3.47 1.97
N GLN A 252 17.40 -4.00 1.01
CA GLN A 252 17.36 -5.42 0.70
C GLN A 252 17.43 -5.58 -0.81
N THR A 253 18.37 -6.39 -1.28
CA THR A 253 18.52 -6.74 -2.69
C THR A 253 17.66 -7.96 -3.04
N ASP A 254 17.37 -8.10 -4.33
CA ASP A 254 16.76 -9.29 -4.92
C ASP A 254 17.64 -9.72 -6.10
N HIS A 255 18.16 -10.96 -6.09
CA HIS A 255 19.17 -11.39 -7.06
C HIS A 255 18.67 -11.36 -8.51
N ALA A 256 17.40 -11.73 -8.75
CA ALA A 256 16.83 -11.72 -10.09
C ALA A 256 16.69 -10.29 -10.61
N VAL A 257 16.28 -9.36 -9.74
CA VAL A 257 16.15 -7.94 -10.10
C VAL A 257 17.52 -7.27 -10.23
N MET A 258 18.50 -7.62 -9.38
CA MET A 258 19.88 -7.14 -9.49
C MET A 258 20.48 -7.46 -10.85
N TYR A 259 20.24 -8.66 -11.38
CA TYR A 259 20.68 -9.05 -12.72
C TYR A 259 20.05 -8.15 -13.80
N ALA A 260 18.75 -7.87 -13.69
CA ALA A 260 18.08 -6.93 -14.59
C ALA A 260 18.67 -5.52 -14.48
N CYS A 261 18.85 -5.00 -13.26
CA CYS A 261 19.48 -3.70 -13.03
C CYS A 261 20.85 -3.60 -13.71
N GLN A 262 21.71 -4.61 -13.54
CA GLN A 262 23.02 -4.64 -14.18
C GLN A 262 22.91 -4.65 -15.72
N LYS A 263 22.04 -5.50 -16.28
CA LYS A 263 21.83 -5.62 -17.72
C LYS A 263 21.37 -4.31 -18.37
N TYR A 264 20.55 -3.53 -17.67
CA TYR A 264 19.96 -2.28 -18.18
C TYR A 264 20.62 -1.01 -17.63
N GLY A 265 21.78 -1.12 -16.99
CA GLY A 265 22.57 0.03 -16.54
C GLY A 265 21.97 0.80 -15.35
N VAL A 266 21.11 0.17 -14.54
CA VAL A 266 20.56 0.76 -13.31
C VAL A 266 21.53 0.51 -12.15
N LYS A 267 22.06 1.60 -11.57
CA LYS A 267 22.94 1.49 -10.39
C LYS A 267 22.11 1.19 -9.15
N VAL A 268 22.48 0.16 -8.39
CA VAL A 268 21.85 -0.15 -7.11
C VAL A 268 22.79 0.22 -5.97
N VAL A 269 22.28 0.92 -4.97
CA VAL A 269 23.02 1.34 -3.77
C VAL A 269 22.34 0.75 -2.55
N LEU A 270 23.08 -0.06 -1.79
CA LEU A 270 22.62 -0.60 -0.52
C LEU A 270 22.92 0.41 0.59
N VAL A 271 21.87 0.91 1.25
CA VAL A 271 21.99 1.92 2.31
C VAL A 271 21.78 1.24 3.65
N SER A 272 22.76 1.33 4.55
CA SER A 272 22.61 0.83 5.93
C SER A 272 21.85 1.82 6.79
N ARG A 273 21.11 1.34 7.80
CA ARG A 273 20.42 2.25 8.73
C ARG A 273 21.46 3.11 9.41
N SER A 274 21.29 4.43 9.38
CA SER A 274 22.11 5.26 10.25
C SER A 274 21.66 4.99 11.68
N ASP A 275 22.57 4.54 12.55
CA ASP A 275 22.28 4.41 13.97
C ASP A 275 21.91 5.83 14.45
N SER A 276 20.61 6.11 14.55
CA SER A 276 20.14 7.33 15.19
C SER A 276 20.59 7.23 16.63
N GLY A 277 21.68 7.92 16.94
CA GLY A 277 22.44 7.78 18.16
C GLY A 277 21.57 7.50 19.38
N ARG A 278 21.91 6.41 20.07
CA ARG A 278 21.93 6.46 21.54
C ARG A 278 23.03 7.44 21.91
N ALA A 279 22.70 8.73 21.87
CA ALA A 279 23.40 9.78 22.59
C ALA A 279 22.56 10.09 23.83
#